data_AF-A0A2W5PDT3-F1
#
_entry.id   AF-A0A2W5PDT3-F1
#
_cell.length_a   1.000
_cell.length_b   1.000
_cell.length_c   1.000
_cell.angle_alpha   90.00
_cell.angle_beta   90.00
_cell.angle_gamma   90.00
#
_symmetry.space_group_name_H-M   'P 1'
#
loop_
_entity.id
_entity.type
_entity.pdbx_description
1 polymer ?
#
loop_
_entity_poly.entity_id
_entity_poly.type
_entity_poly.pdbx_seq_one_letter_code
_entity_poly.pdbx_strand_id
1 'polypeptide(L)'
;MAAIYRLKGLGWLASCAVVAIGFYLVSSQVAAERKRLEQVDRRIVAAERDIRALETEFDVRANLAQLERWNGDTLALTIPTAQQFVRDEAALAALSPVRGAPVPGRDVPVQTAAFIVPAAPAVATPVVPPVATASATPATPAATVKVAAVQVASAAPVTITRVAARAVAAAPVRAAKVAMLDRGLLSDNTLGDLLSGARAERGRLR
;
A
#
# COMPACT_ATOMS: atom_id res chain seq x y z
N MET A 1 -18.63 -51.99 65.38
CA MET A 1 -18.80 -50.52 65.56
C MET A 1 -17.70 -49.65 64.92
N ALA A 2 -16.50 -50.17 64.57
CA ALA A 2 -15.41 -49.35 64.01
C ALA A 2 -15.64 -48.83 62.56
N ALA A 3 -16.43 -49.52 61.73
CA ALA A 3 -16.66 -49.13 60.34
C ALA A 3 -17.45 -47.80 60.18
N ILE A 4 -18.37 -47.52 61.12
CA ILE A 4 -19.27 -46.36 61.05
C ILE A 4 -18.49 -45.05 61.28
N TYR A 5 -17.48 -45.06 62.15
CA TYR A 5 -16.60 -43.90 62.37
C TYR A 5 -15.70 -43.62 61.17
N ARG A 6 -15.29 -44.66 60.42
CA ARG A 6 -14.51 -44.50 59.19
C ARG A 6 -15.30 -43.89 58.05
N LEU A 7 -16.58 -44.24 57.89
CA LEU A 7 -17.47 -43.59 56.92
C LEU A 7 -17.65 -42.09 57.22
N LYS A 8 -17.76 -41.71 58.50
CA LYS A 8 -17.82 -40.29 58.91
C LYS A 8 -16.56 -39.50 58.54
N GLY A 9 -15.38 -40.10 58.67
CA GLY A 9 -14.12 -39.49 58.23
C GLY A 9 -14.04 -39.35 56.69
N LEU A 10 -14.49 -40.37 55.95
CA LEU A 10 -14.50 -40.35 54.49
C LEU A 10 -15.46 -39.29 53.93
N GLY A 11 -16.60 -39.06 54.59
CA GLY A 11 -17.54 -37.99 54.22
C GLY A 11 -16.94 -36.59 54.38
N TRP A 12 -16.16 -36.36 55.45
CA TRP A 12 -15.43 -35.10 55.63
C TRP A 12 -14.35 -34.89 54.56
N LEU A 13 -13.59 -35.92 54.23
CA LEU A 13 -12.61 -35.85 53.13
C LEU A 13 -13.26 -35.59 51.78
N ALA A 14 -14.38 -36.24 51.49
CA ALA A 14 -15.15 -36.00 50.26
C ALA A 14 -15.66 -34.56 50.18
N SER A 15 -16.15 -34.00 51.29
CA SER A 15 -16.57 -32.60 51.37
C SER A 15 -15.42 -31.64 51.06
N CYS A 16 -14.25 -31.82 51.69
CA CYS A 16 -13.06 -31.04 51.40
C CYS A 16 -12.61 -31.17 49.93
N ALA A 17 -12.66 -32.38 49.36
CA ALA A 17 -12.31 -32.60 47.96
C ALA A 17 -13.25 -31.84 47.00
N VAL A 18 -14.57 -31.87 47.26
CA VAL A 18 -15.55 -31.12 46.45
C VAL A 18 -15.30 -29.61 46.52
N VAL A 19 -15.01 -29.08 47.70
CA VAL A 19 -14.67 -27.65 47.87
C VAL A 19 -13.40 -27.29 47.11
N ALA A 20 -12.35 -28.12 47.21
CA ALA A 20 -11.09 -27.91 46.49
C ALA A 20 -11.29 -27.93 44.96
N ILE A 21 -12.10 -28.86 44.44
CA ILE A 21 -12.47 -28.91 43.02
C ILE A 21 -13.24 -27.65 42.61
N GLY A 22 -14.15 -27.17 43.45
CA GLY A 22 -14.89 -25.92 43.22
C GLY A 22 -13.96 -24.71 43.07
N PHE A 23 -13.01 -24.54 43.99
CA PHE A 23 -12.00 -23.47 43.89
C PHE A 23 -11.14 -23.60 42.64
N TYR A 24 -10.76 -24.81 42.25
CA TYR A 24 -10.01 -25.05 41.02
C TYR A 24 -10.78 -24.65 39.77
N LEU A 25 -12.07 -25.01 39.69
CA LEU A 25 -12.94 -24.64 38.57
C LEU A 25 -13.04 -23.12 38.41
N VAL A 26 -13.25 -22.40 39.50
CA VAL A 26 -13.29 -20.93 39.49
C VAL A 26 -11.96 -20.33 39.03
N SER A 27 -10.83 -20.85 39.50
CA SER A 27 -9.50 -20.40 39.04
C SER A 27 -9.28 -20.67 37.54
N SER A 28 -9.73 -21.83 37.05
CA SER A 28 -9.63 -22.18 35.63
C SER A 28 -10.50 -21.30 34.73
N GLN A 29 -11.65 -20.82 35.22
CA GLN A 29 -12.50 -19.89 34.48
C GLN A 29 -11.80 -18.55 34.25
N VAL A 30 -11.12 -18.01 35.27
CA VAL A 30 -10.33 -16.78 35.13
C VAL A 30 -9.23 -16.95 34.07
N ALA A 31 -8.58 -18.11 34.02
CA ALA A 31 -7.59 -18.39 32.97
C ALA A 31 -8.24 -18.47 31.57
N ALA A 32 -9.42 -19.08 31.46
CA ALA A 32 -10.18 -19.15 30.20
C ALA A 32 -10.64 -17.76 29.73
N GLU A 33 -11.08 -16.89 30.66
CA GLU A 33 -11.46 -15.51 30.36
C GLU A 33 -10.27 -14.68 29.87
N ARG A 34 -9.10 -14.78 30.51
CA ARG A 34 -7.88 -14.11 30.05
C ARG A 34 -7.51 -14.52 28.62
N LYS A 35 -7.62 -15.81 28.30
CA LYS A 35 -7.36 -16.31 26.94
C LYS A 35 -8.38 -15.79 25.93
N ARG A 36 -9.64 -15.64 26.33
CA ARG A 36 -10.70 -15.06 25.49
C ARG A 36 -10.44 -13.57 25.23
N LEU A 37 -10.01 -12.82 26.24
CA LEU A 37 -9.61 -11.42 26.08
C LEU A 37 -8.44 -11.28 25.11
N GLU A 38 -7.38 -12.08 25.29
CA GLU A 38 -6.23 -12.07 24.38
C GLU A 38 -6.63 -12.41 22.94
N GLN A 39 -7.57 -13.34 22.75
CA GLN A 39 -8.10 -13.66 21.42
C GLN A 39 -8.85 -12.48 20.79
N VAL A 40 -9.64 -11.74 21.58
CA VAL A 40 -10.35 -10.54 21.11
C VAL A 40 -9.37 -9.43 20.76
N ASP A 41 -8.35 -9.19 21.60
CA ASP A 41 -7.31 -8.19 21.32
C ASP A 41 -6.57 -8.48 20.01
N ARG A 42 -6.22 -9.76 19.77
CA ARG A 42 -5.62 -10.17 18.49
C ARG A 42 -6.53 -9.91 17.30
N ARG A 43 -7.85 -10.09 17.45
CA ARG A 43 -8.83 -9.80 16.39
C ARG A 43 -8.98 -8.31 16.16
N ILE A 44 -8.95 -7.49 17.21
CA ILE A 44 -8.98 -6.03 17.10
C ILE A 44 -7.76 -5.57 16.31
N VAL A 45 -6.56 -6.02 16.68
CA VAL A 45 -5.33 -5.65 15.97
C VAL A 45 -5.34 -6.13 14.50
N ALA A 46 -5.91 -7.29 14.21
CA ALA A 46 -6.09 -7.74 12.83
C ALA A 46 -7.04 -6.81 12.05
N ALA A 47 -8.21 -6.52 12.62
CA ALA A 47 -9.20 -5.63 12.00
C ALA A 47 -8.66 -4.21 11.78
N GLU A 48 -7.87 -3.67 12.71
CA GLU A 48 -7.21 -2.37 12.54
C GLU A 48 -6.23 -2.36 11.35
N ARG A 49 -5.50 -3.45 11.12
CA ARG A 49 -4.62 -3.57 9.95
C ARG A 49 -5.41 -3.64 8.65
N ASP A 50 -6.51 -4.39 8.65
CA ASP A 50 -7.39 -4.51 7.49
C ASP A 50 -8.02 -3.16 7.15
N ILE A 51 -8.48 -2.40 8.15
CA ILE A 51 -9.00 -1.04 7.96
C ILE A 51 -7.94 -0.15 7.33
N ARG A 52 -6.71 -0.14 7.84
CA ARG A 52 -5.61 0.66 7.26
C ARG A 52 -5.31 0.27 5.82
N ALA A 53 -5.31 -1.03 5.51
CA ALA A 53 -5.11 -1.50 4.14
C ALA A 53 -6.23 -0.99 3.23
N LEU A 54 -7.49 -1.13 3.65
CA LEU A 54 -8.65 -0.63 2.90
C LEU A 54 -8.60 0.88 2.71
N GLU A 55 -8.26 1.65 3.74
CA GLU A 55 -8.09 3.11 3.65
C GLU A 55 -7.02 3.47 2.60
N THR A 56 -5.89 2.78 2.58
CA THR A 56 -4.86 3.03 1.56
C THR A 56 -5.33 2.69 0.15
N GLU A 57 -6.11 1.61 -0.03
CA GLU A 57 -6.69 1.27 -1.34
C GLU A 57 -7.72 2.32 -1.80
N PHE A 58 -8.56 2.80 -0.88
CA PHE A 58 -9.53 3.85 -1.16
C PHE A 58 -8.86 5.17 -1.51
N ASP A 59 -7.83 5.59 -0.76
CA ASP A 59 -7.07 6.81 -1.04
C ASP A 59 -6.42 6.77 -2.43
N VAL A 60 -5.84 5.62 -2.81
CA VAL A 60 -5.26 5.44 -4.14
C VAL A 60 -6.34 5.50 -5.23
N ARG A 61 -7.47 4.80 -5.06
CA ARG A 61 -8.57 4.82 -6.05
C ARG A 61 -9.23 6.19 -6.18
N ALA A 62 -9.43 6.89 -5.06
CA ALA A 62 -10.00 8.23 -5.04
C ALA A 62 -9.06 9.26 -5.69
N ASN A 63 -7.76 9.16 -5.43
CA ASN A 63 -6.75 10.03 -6.05
C ASN A 63 -6.71 9.84 -7.57
N LEU A 64 -6.79 8.60 -8.08
CA LEU A 64 -6.88 8.34 -9.52
C LEU A 64 -8.11 8.98 -10.16
N ALA A 65 -9.29 8.82 -9.56
CA ALA A 65 -10.51 9.45 -10.06
C ALA A 65 -10.42 10.99 -10.04
N GLN A 66 -9.77 11.56 -9.02
CA GLN A 66 -9.52 13.01 -8.94
C GLN A 66 -8.53 13.48 -10.02
N LEU A 67 -7.45 12.73 -10.26
CA LEU A 67 -6.48 13.03 -11.32
C LEU A 67 -7.12 12.96 -12.70
N GLU A 68 -7.98 11.97 -12.95
CA GLU A 68 -8.72 11.85 -14.21
C GLU A 68 -9.67 13.04 -14.40
N ARG A 69 -10.39 13.43 -13.35
CA ARG A 69 -11.24 14.63 -13.36
C ARG A 69 -10.42 15.90 -13.62
N TRP A 70 -9.29 16.09 -12.94
CA TRP A 70 -8.41 17.24 -13.15
C TRP A 70 -7.78 17.24 -14.56
N ASN A 71 -7.45 16.06 -15.08
CA ASN A 71 -6.97 15.91 -16.44
C ASN A 71 -8.04 16.36 -17.44
N GLY A 72 -9.28 15.89 -17.30
CA GLY A 72 -10.40 16.30 -18.15
C GLY A 72 -10.79 17.77 -18.02
N ASP A 73 -10.86 18.30 -16.79
CA ASP A 73 -11.40 19.64 -16.51
C ASP A 73 -10.38 20.77 -16.76
N THR A 74 -9.07 20.52 -16.64
CA THR A 74 -8.07 21.60 -16.64
C THR A 74 -6.78 21.28 -17.39
N LEU A 75 -6.20 20.10 -17.20
CA LEU A 75 -4.84 19.84 -17.68
C LEU A 75 -4.79 19.35 -19.14
N ALA A 76 -5.87 18.72 -19.65
CA ALA A 76 -5.98 18.17 -21.01
C ALA A 76 -4.73 17.38 -21.45
N LEU A 77 -4.15 16.61 -20.53
CA LEU A 77 -2.93 15.85 -20.74
C LEU A 77 -3.27 14.57 -21.51
N THR A 78 -2.90 14.54 -22.79
CA THR A 78 -2.89 13.32 -23.59
C THR A 78 -1.50 12.68 -23.56
N ILE A 79 -1.45 11.35 -23.65
CA ILE A 79 -0.19 10.62 -23.79
C ILE A 79 0.37 10.95 -25.18
N PRO A 80 1.65 11.35 -25.30
CA PRO A 80 2.23 11.64 -26.60
C PRO A 80 2.15 10.43 -27.53
N THR A 81 1.68 10.65 -28.75
CA THR A 81 1.56 9.59 -29.76
C THR A 81 2.93 9.28 -30.36
N ALA A 82 3.11 8.08 -30.92
CA ALA A 82 4.39 7.67 -31.53
C ALA A 82 4.90 8.65 -32.62
N GLN A 83 4.00 9.41 -33.25
CA GLN A 83 4.33 10.43 -34.26
C GLN A 83 4.91 11.73 -33.67
N GLN A 84 4.74 11.96 -32.36
CA GLN A 84 5.31 13.11 -31.65
C GLN A 84 6.75 12.84 -31.16
N PHE A 85 7.22 11.60 -31.27
CA PHE A 85 8.59 11.23 -30.96
C PHE A 85 9.43 11.25 -32.24
N VAL A 86 10.66 11.74 -32.11
CA VAL A 86 11.63 11.75 -33.20
C VAL A 86 12.27 10.36 -33.31
N ARG A 87 12.31 9.78 -34.51
CA ARG A 87 12.82 8.41 -34.73
C ARG A 87 14.34 8.28 -34.58
N ASP A 88 15.08 9.26 -35.07
CA ASP A 88 16.54 9.17 -35.23
C ASP A 88 17.23 10.44 -34.74
N GLU A 89 18.47 10.34 -34.26
CA GLU A 89 19.24 11.48 -33.75
C GLU A 89 19.51 12.54 -34.83
N ALA A 90 19.60 12.14 -36.09
CA ALA A 90 19.73 13.06 -37.21
C ALA A 90 18.48 13.94 -37.39
N ALA A 91 17.28 13.37 -37.21
CA ALA A 91 16.04 14.12 -37.24
C ALA A 91 15.92 15.04 -36.02
N LEU A 92 16.46 14.63 -34.86
CA LEU A 92 16.52 15.46 -33.67
C LEU A 92 17.49 16.64 -33.84
N ALA A 93 18.64 16.40 -34.48
CA ALA A 93 19.60 17.44 -34.83
C ALA A 93 19.01 18.49 -35.80
N ALA A 94 18.12 18.08 -36.71
CA ALA A 94 17.39 18.99 -37.59
C ALA A 94 16.33 19.85 -36.85
N LEU A 95 15.80 19.34 -35.74
CA LEU A 95 14.88 20.06 -34.83
C LEU A 95 15.61 20.93 -33.80
N SER A 96 16.94 20.77 -33.68
CA SER A 96 17.75 21.60 -32.79
C SER A 96 17.55 23.07 -33.16
N PRO A 97 17.04 23.92 -32.25
CA PRO A 97 16.82 25.31 -32.56
C PRO A 97 18.17 25.94 -32.90
N VAL A 98 18.32 26.37 -34.15
CA VAL A 98 19.42 27.24 -34.55
C VAL A 98 19.41 28.41 -33.57
N ARG A 99 20.54 28.64 -32.89
CA ARG A 99 20.66 29.68 -31.86
C ARG A 99 20.21 31.03 -32.45
N GLY A 100 19.05 31.53 -32.01
CA GLY A 100 18.45 32.78 -32.49
C GLY A 100 17.37 32.67 -33.57
N ALA A 101 16.99 31.47 -34.03
CA ALA A 101 15.87 31.30 -34.96
C ALA A 101 14.52 31.28 -34.21
N PRO A 102 13.50 32.03 -34.69
CA PRO A 102 12.16 32.00 -34.11
C PRO A 102 11.52 30.63 -34.36
N VAL A 103 10.97 30.02 -33.30
CA VAL A 103 10.21 28.78 -33.40
C VAL A 103 8.76 29.15 -33.73
N PRO A 104 8.10 28.45 -34.68
CA PRO A 104 6.69 28.72 -34.99
C PRO A 104 5.82 28.61 -33.71
N GLY A 105 5.19 29.72 -33.33
CA GLY A 105 4.34 29.82 -32.13
C GLY A 105 5.01 30.38 -30.87
N ARG A 106 6.27 30.82 -30.93
CA ARG A 106 6.96 31.51 -29.82
C ARG A 106 7.79 32.69 -30.32
N ASP A 107 7.42 33.89 -29.88
CA ASP A 107 8.11 35.16 -30.20
C ASP A 107 9.41 35.39 -29.41
N VAL A 108 9.78 34.45 -28.53
CA VAL A 108 11.00 34.54 -27.72
C VAL A 108 12.07 33.59 -28.28
N PRO A 109 13.29 34.08 -28.57
CA PRO A 109 14.37 33.23 -29.06
C PRO A 109 14.69 32.16 -28.01
N VAL A 110 14.67 30.90 -28.43
CA VAL A 110 14.96 29.75 -27.56
C VAL A 110 16.43 29.82 -27.14
N GLN A 111 16.68 30.04 -25.85
CA GLN A 111 18.01 29.90 -25.27
C GLN A 111 18.22 28.45 -24.85
N THR A 112 19.01 27.71 -25.62
CA THR A 112 19.47 26.37 -25.23
C THR A 112 20.66 26.48 -24.29
N ALA A 113 20.49 26.01 -23.05
CA ALA A 113 21.60 25.82 -22.12
C ALA A 113 22.42 24.61 -22.58
N ALA A 114 23.56 24.86 -23.22
CA ALA A 114 24.48 23.81 -23.60
C ALA A 114 25.33 23.39 -22.38
N PHE A 115 25.18 22.16 -21.94
CA PHE A 115 26.16 21.54 -21.03
C PHE A 115 27.38 21.19 -21.88
N ILE A 116 28.51 21.87 -21.65
CA ILE A 116 29.78 21.59 -22.33
C ILE A 116 30.28 20.24 -21.79
N VAL A 117 30.00 19.16 -22.52
CA VAL A 117 30.70 17.89 -22.32
C VAL A 117 32.01 18.00 -23.11
N PRO A 118 33.20 17.92 -22.47
CA PRO A 118 34.46 17.84 -23.19
C PRO A 118 34.46 16.56 -24.03
N ALA A 119 34.37 16.68 -25.35
CA ALA A 119 34.56 15.56 -26.25
C ALA A 119 36.03 15.13 -26.15
N ALA A 120 36.28 13.90 -25.71
CA ALA A 120 37.56 13.25 -25.94
C ALA A 120 37.77 13.13 -27.46
N PRO A 121 38.99 13.35 -27.98
CA PRO A 121 39.24 13.39 -29.42
C PRO A 121 38.84 12.04 -30.05
N ALA A 122 37.86 12.07 -30.93
CA ALA A 122 37.50 10.95 -31.76
C ALA A 122 38.67 10.67 -32.73
N VAL A 123 39.30 9.51 -32.57
CA VAL A 123 40.24 8.97 -33.54
C VAL A 123 39.45 8.69 -34.82
N ALA A 124 39.80 9.37 -35.90
CA ALA A 124 39.23 9.16 -37.21
C ALA A 124 39.50 7.72 -37.68
N THR A 125 38.47 6.88 -37.69
CA THR A 125 38.48 5.64 -38.48
C THR A 125 38.19 5.99 -39.94
N PRO A 126 38.91 5.39 -40.90
CA PRO A 126 38.78 5.74 -42.31
C PRO A 126 37.43 5.32 -42.88
N VAL A 127 36.90 6.20 -43.74
CA VAL A 127 35.72 6.00 -44.58
C VAL A 127 35.88 4.75 -45.45
N VAL A 128 34.96 3.80 -45.32
CA VAL A 128 34.76 2.71 -46.28
C VAL A 128 33.54 3.10 -47.14
N PRO A 129 33.63 3.04 -48.48
CA PRO A 129 32.55 3.46 -49.38
C PRO A 129 31.34 2.50 -49.34
N PRO A 130 30.14 2.95 -49.77
CA PRO A 130 28.92 2.17 -49.63
C PRO A 130 28.85 1.04 -50.66
N VAL A 131 28.64 -0.19 -50.20
CA VAL A 131 28.16 -1.29 -51.04
C VAL A 131 26.64 -1.39 -50.94
N ALA A 132 26.05 -1.56 -52.12
CA ALA A 132 24.64 -1.44 -52.42
C ALA A 132 23.75 -2.53 -51.80
N THR A 133 22.47 -2.16 -51.76
CA THR A 133 21.24 -2.84 -51.34
C THR A 133 21.13 -4.31 -51.75
N ALA A 134 20.66 -5.16 -50.84
CA ALA A 134 19.95 -6.39 -51.17
C ALA A 134 18.87 -6.72 -50.11
N SER A 135 17.63 -6.51 -50.55
CA SER A 135 16.34 -7.12 -50.22
C SER A 135 16.15 -8.01 -48.98
N ALA A 136 15.08 -7.70 -48.25
CA ALA A 136 14.49 -8.49 -47.18
C ALA A 136 13.72 -9.73 -47.68
N THR A 137 13.74 -10.85 -46.94
CA THR A 137 12.57 -11.71 -46.63
C THR A 137 12.89 -12.65 -45.43
N PRO A 138 11.90 -13.11 -44.64
CA PRO A 138 12.06 -13.51 -43.23
C PRO A 138 12.04 -15.04 -42.99
N ALA A 139 12.60 -15.50 -41.85
CA ALA A 139 12.15 -16.70 -41.13
C ALA A 139 12.87 -16.86 -39.77
N THR A 140 12.09 -16.96 -38.69
CA THR A 140 12.41 -17.49 -37.35
C THR A 140 12.40 -19.04 -37.35
N PRO A 141 12.73 -19.79 -36.27
CA PRO A 141 13.42 -19.46 -35.01
C PRO A 141 14.48 -20.53 -34.56
N ALA A 142 15.01 -20.32 -33.35
CA ALA A 142 15.57 -21.31 -32.40
C ALA A 142 17.08 -21.61 -32.42
N ALA A 143 17.79 -21.02 -31.45
CA ALA A 143 18.92 -21.68 -30.78
C ALA A 143 18.95 -21.27 -29.30
N THR A 144 18.91 -22.29 -28.46
CA THR A 144 18.93 -22.27 -26.99
C THR A 144 20.24 -21.70 -26.45
N VAL A 145 20.16 -20.61 -25.68
CA VAL A 145 21.30 -20.06 -24.93
C VAL A 145 21.45 -20.81 -23.62
N LYS A 146 22.63 -21.45 -23.43
CA LYS A 146 23.06 -22.01 -22.15
C LYS A 146 23.27 -20.88 -21.14
N VAL A 147 22.55 -20.95 -20.03
CA VAL A 147 22.74 -20.08 -18.86
C VAL A 147 24.05 -20.49 -18.17
N ALA A 148 25.04 -19.60 -18.19
CA ALA A 148 26.21 -19.69 -17.34
C ALA A 148 25.84 -19.18 -15.93
N ALA A 149 26.09 -20.01 -14.92
CA ALA A 149 25.87 -19.68 -13.52
C ALA A 149 26.83 -18.56 -13.09
N VAL A 150 26.27 -17.42 -12.65
CA VAL A 150 27.04 -16.38 -11.95
C VAL A 150 26.99 -16.69 -10.46
N GLN A 151 28.18 -16.89 -9.88
CA GLN A 151 28.37 -17.05 -8.45
C GLN A 151 28.10 -15.73 -7.71
N VAL A 152 27.26 -15.81 -6.68
CA VAL A 152 26.97 -14.69 -5.77
C VAL A 152 28.15 -14.55 -4.80
N ALA A 153 28.92 -13.48 -4.94
CA ALA A 153 29.89 -13.06 -3.95
C ALA A 153 29.16 -12.52 -2.70
N SER A 154 29.51 -13.04 -1.54
CA SER A 154 29.04 -12.61 -0.23
C SER A 154 29.55 -11.19 0.07
N ALA A 155 28.62 -10.26 0.33
CA ALA A 155 28.94 -8.90 0.75
C ALA A 155 28.87 -8.80 2.29
N ALA A 156 29.95 -8.29 2.87
CA ALA A 156 30.11 -7.98 4.30
C ALA A 156 29.11 -6.90 4.78
N PRO A 157 28.74 -6.86 6.07
CA PRO A 157 27.74 -5.93 6.58
C PRO A 157 28.30 -4.50 6.68
N VAL A 158 27.59 -3.55 6.07
CA VAL A 158 27.83 -2.11 6.23
C VAL A 158 26.98 -1.58 7.38
N THR A 159 27.63 -1.04 8.40
CA THR A 159 27.01 -0.35 9.54
C THR A 159 26.32 0.93 9.08
N ILE A 160 24.99 1.00 9.22
CA ILE A 160 24.20 2.21 8.96
C ILE A 160 24.13 3.03 10.26
N THR A 161 24.78 4.19 10.25
CA THR A 161 24.62 5.22 11.27
C THR A 161 23.19 5.78 11.22
N ARG A 162 22.41 5.60 12.30
CA ARG A 162 21.07 6.19 12.47
C ARG A 162 21.16 7.71 12.44
N VAL A 163 20.54 8.33 11.44
CA VAL A 163 20.13 9.73 11.53
C VAL A 163 18.86 9.79 12.36
N ALA A 164 18.88 10.60 13.41
CA ALA A 164 17.74 10.81 14.30
C ALA A 164 16.55 11.40 13.51
N ALA A 165 15.46 10.64 13.43
CA ALA A 165 14.19 11.13 12.93
C ALA A 165 13.61 12.13 13.94
N ARG A 166 13.47 13.39 13.52
CA ARG A 166 12.67 14.39 14.24
C ARG A 166 11.20 13.97 14.14
N ALA A 167 10.63 13.55 15.26
CA ALA A 167 9.21 13.24 15.38
C ALA A 167 8.38 14.49 15.09
N VAL A 168 7.60 14.47 14.00
CA VAL A 168 6.49 15.40 13.81
C VAL A 168 5.33 14.86 14.64
N ALA A 169 5.11 15.47 15.80
CA ALA A 169 3.92 15.25 16.60
C ALA A 169 2.72 15.92 15.91
N ALA A 170 2.01 15.16 15.08
CA ALA A 170 0.67 15.45 14.58
C ALA A 170 -0.02 14.08 14.38
N ALA A 171 -1.19 13.74 14.89
CA ALA A 171 -2.23 14.53 15.53
C ALA A 171 -3.20 13.61 16.33
N PRO A 172 -3.52 13.90 17.60
CA PRO A 172 -4.68 13.31 18.30
C PRO A 172 -6.02 13.95 17.88
N VAL A 173 -5.99 15.02 17.07
CA VAL A 173 -7.17 15.85 16.76
C VAL A 173 -8.11 15.21 15.72
N ARG A 174 -7.57 14.42 14.77
CA ARG A 174 -8.40 13.77 13.74
C ARG A 174 -9.22 12.61 14.31
N ALA A 175 -8.61 11.77 15.15
CA ALA A 175 -9.30 10.68 15.82
C ALA A 175 -10.41 11.18 16.77
N ALA A 176 -10.15 12.28 17.50
CA ALA A 176 -11.15 12.91 18.36
C ALA A 176 -12.35 13.46 17.56
N LYS A 177 -12.13 14.04 16.37
CA LYS A 177 -13.22 14.53 15.52
C LYS A 177 -14.11 13.42 14.99
N VAL A 178 -13.54 12.27 14.61
CA VAL A 178 -14.32 11.11 14.15
C VAL A 178 -15.16 10.51 15.29
N ALA A 179 -14.60 10.40 16.50
CA ALA A 179 -15.33 9.92 17.66
C ALA A 179 -16.50 10.84 18.10
N MET A 180 -16.39 12.16 17.87
CA MET A 180 -17.49 13.10 18.15
C MET A 180 -18.63 12.98 17.13
N LEU A 181 -18.33 12.63 15.88
CA LEU A 181 -19.35 12.41 14.85
C LEU A 181 -20.13 11.12 15.11
N ASP A 182 -19.46 10.05 15.49
CA ASP A 182 -20.08 8.75 15.83
C ASP A 182 -21.08 8.89 16.99
N ARG A 183 -20.72 9.69 18.00
CA ARG A 183 -21.60 9.98 19.15
C ARG A 183 -22.83 10.82 18.78
N GLY A 184 -22.75 11.63 17.72
CA GLY A 184 -23.90 12.35 17.18
C GLY A 184 -24.83 11.45 16.37
N LEU A 185 -24.27 10.44 15.68
CA LEU A 185 -25.04 9.49 14.87
C LEU A 185 -25.72 8.41 15.72
N LEU A 186 -25.06 7.94 16.78
CA LEU A 186 -25.58 6.93 17.73
C LEU A 186 -26.32 7.53 18.93
N SER A 187 -26.86 8.75 18.81
CA SER A 187 -27.63 9.35 19.90
C SER A 187 -28.90 8.52 20.21
N ASP A 188 -29.31 8.48 21.48
CA ASP A 188 -30.50 7.73 21.90
C ASP A 188 -31.78 8.21 21.18
N ASN A 189 -31.82 9.47 20.76
CA ASN A 189 -32.94 10.04 20.01
C ASN A 189 -33.00 9.51 18.57
N THR A 190 -31.87 9.42 17.85
CA THR A 190 -31.85 8.89 16.47
C THR A 190 -32.18 7.40 16.43
N LEU A 191 -31.68 6.63 17.40
CA LEU A 191 -32.04 5.22 17.57
C LEU A 191 -33.52 5.04 17.94
N GLY A 192 -34.07 5.94 18.77
CA GLY A 192 -35.49 5.99 19.12
C GLY A 192 -36.40 6.25 17.92
N ASP A 193 -36.03 7.19 17.07
CA ASP A 193 -36.78 7.55 15.85
C ASP A 193 -36.76 6.40 14.83
N LEU A 194 -35.62 5.74 14.64
CA LEU A 194 -35.50 4.56 13.77
C LEU A 194 -36.36 3.40 14.25
N LEU A 195 -36.35 3.11 15.55
CA LEU A 195 -37.19 2.06 16.14
C LEU A 195 -38.69 2.40 16.07
N SER A 196 -39.03 3.69 16.17
CA SER A 196 -40.42 4.16 16.06
C SER A 196 -40.93 4.07 14.62
N GLY A 197 -40.12 4.48 13.64
CA GLY A 197 -40.39 4.30 12.21
C GLY A 197 -40.56 2.82 11.84
N ALA A 198 -39.66 1.95 12.32
CA ALA A 198 -39.72 0.52 12.04
C ALA A 198 -40.95 -0.18 12.68
N ARG A 199 -41.51 0.38 13.77
CA ARG A 199 -42.78 -0.10 14.35
C ARG A 199 -43.99 0.40 13.56
N ALA A 200 -43.98 1.67 13.14
CA ALA A 200 -45.04 2.24 12.32
C ALA A 200 -45.15 1.51 10.96
N GLU A 201 -44.03 1.16 10.35
CA GLU A 201 -43.98 0.43 9.07
C GLU A 201 -44.46 -1.03 9.23
N ARG A 202 -44.07 -1.71 10.30
CA ARG A 202 -44.60 -3.06 10.62
C ARG A 202 -46.11 -3.06 10.87
N GLY A 203 -46.66 -1.99 11.42
CA GLY A 203 -48.11 -1.84 11.64
C GLY A 203 -48.89 -1.59 10.33
N ARG A 204 -48.24 -0.99 9.33
CA ARG A 204 -48.84 -0.67 8.02
C ARG A 204 -48.87 -1.84 7.05
N LEU A 205 -48.05 -2.87 7.31
CA LEU A 205 -47.95 -4.11 6.52
C LEU A 205 -48.82 -5.25 7.07
N ARG A 206 -49.62 -5.00 8.10
CA ARG A 206 -50.67 -5.91 8.62
C ARG A 206 -52.04 -5.38 8.24
#